data_AF-A0A8T4AH08-F1
#
_entry.id   AF-A0A8T4AH08-F1
#
_cell.length_a   1.000
_cell.length_b   1.000
_cell.length_c   1.000
_cell.angle_alpha   90.00
_cell.angle_beta   90.00
_cell.angle_gamma   90.00
#
_symmetry.space_group_name_H-M   'P 1'
#
loop_
_entity.id
_entity.type
_entity.pdbx_description
1 polymer ?
#
loop_
_entity_poly.entity_id
_entity_poly.type
_entity_poly.pdbx_seq_one_letter_code
_entity_poly.pdbx_strand_id
1 'polypeptide(L)'
;MRTYQSTIFLLSKAQIKELEEIVRLFEKAEKDLKKSEHLDTKLTIPCINELRYAGYHIAKATSNDNTDENLKKAVGHCKRAIYDANESAIVFLLERIATFQNDYSKSPNVSTIVLGYSKLKQEILEISERIQHNKKQNRDSRDQYYEACTNDCDRLKDIESLLNISRDEINVLEARDVKATRRFILGILISFISLALIATNFFISKA
;
A
#
# COMPACT_ATOMS: atom_id res chain seq x y z
N MET A 1 -33.18 32.45 45.32
CA MET A 1 -33.43 31.19 44.59
C MET A 1 -33.06 31.44 43.13
N ARG A 2 -31.90 30.96 42.64
CA ARG A 2 -31.57 31.01 41.21
C ARG A 2 -32.30 29.85 40.54
N THR A 3 -33.27 30.17 39.71
CA THR A 3 -33.93 29.22 38.81
C THR A 3 -32.88 28.74 37.79
N TYR A 4 -32.42 27.50 37.96
CA TYR A 4 -31.70 26.79 36.90
C TYR A 4 -32.72 26.48 35.80
N GLN A 5 -32.82 27.35 34.80
CA GLN A 5 -33.36 26.92 33.51
C GLN A 5 -32.39 25.85 32.98
N SER A 6 -32.78 24.58 33.08
CA SER A 6 -32.18 23.53 32.28
C SER A 6 -32.56 23.81 30.84
N THR A 7 -31.75 24.62 30.16
CA THR A 7 -31.79 24.73 28.71
C THR A 7 -31.33 23.38 28.19
N ILE A 8 -32.26 22.53 27.78
CA ILE A 8 -31.95 21.32 27.03
C ILE A 8 -31.19 21.79 25.79
N PHE A 9 -29.91 21.43 25.72
CA PHE A 9 -29.07 21.70 24.56
C PHE A 9 -29.60 20.87 23.38
N LEU A 10 -30.43 21.48 22.55
CA LEU A 10 -30.94 20.87 21.33
C LEU A 10 -30.02 21.27 20.19
N LEU A 11 -29.28 20.28 19.66
CA LEU A 11 -28.49 20.46 18.45
C LEU A 11 -29.40 20.81 17.27
N SER A 12 -28.91 21.70 16.41
CA SER A 12 -29.56 21.97 15.13
C SER A 12 -29.48 20.75 14.21
N LYS A 13 -30.38 20.64 13.22
CA LYS A 13 -30.30 19.59 12.20
C LYS A 13 -28.94 19.56 11.48
N ALA A 14 -28.31 20.72 11.29
CA ALA A 14 -26.99 20.80 10.67
C ALA A 14 -25.91 20.23 11.58
N GLN A 15 -25.94 20.55 12.87
CA GLN A 15 -25.00 20.02 13.87
C GLN A 15 -25.15 18.51 14.05
N ILE A 16 -26.37 17.98 14.00
CA ILE A 16 -26.62 16.54 14.03
C ILE A 16 -25.94 15.86 12.83
N LYS A 17 -26.09 16.40 11.62
CA LYS A 17 -25.44 15.86 10.42
C LYS A 17 -23.91 15.87 10.51
N GLU A 18 -23.34 16.95 11.03
CA GLU A 18 -21.87 17.02 11.25
C GLU A 18 -21.43 15.96 12.26
N LEU A 19 -22.20 15.73 13.33
CA LEU A 19 -21.89 14.69 14.30
C LEU A 19 -21.99 13.27 13.71
N GLU A 20 -23.03 12.99 12.90
CA GLU A 20 -23.16 11.72 12.16
C GLU A 20 -21.95 11.50 11.23
N GLU A 21 -21.51 12.55 10.54
CA GLU A 21 -20.34 12.49 9.66
C GLU A 21 -19.04 12.27 10.44
N ILE A 22 -18.87 12.91 11.60
CA ILE A 22 -17.74 12.67 12.51
C ILE A 22 -17.71 11.20 12.92
N VAL A 23 -18.83 10.63 13.37
CA VAL A 23 -18.89 9.22 13.78
C VAL A 23 -18.44 8.31 12.63
N ARG A 24 -19.04 8.49 11.45
CA ARG A 24 -18.71 7.71 10.25
C ARG A 24 -17.22 7.79 9.88
N LEU A 25 -16.66 9.00 9.88
CA LEU A 25 -15.26 9.22 9.50
C LEU A 25 -14.29 8.73 10.58
N PHE A 26 -14.64 8.87 11.85
CA PHE A 26 -13.83 8.40 12.97
C PHE A 26 -13.72 6.87 12.94
N GLU A 27 -14.85 6.17 12.75
CA GLU A 27 -14.87 4.70 12.58
C GLU A 27 -14.03 4.26 11.38
N LYS A 28 -14.14 4.97 10.24
CA LYS A 28 -13.32 4.70 9.06
C LYS A 28 -11.83 4.90 9.35
N ALA A 29 -11.46 5.99 10.02
CA ALA A 29 -10.07 6.28 10.40
C ALA A 29 -9.50 5.20 11.30
N GLU A 30 -10.25 4.75 12.30
CA GLU A 30 -9.84 3.66 13.19
C GLU A 30 -9.65 2.35 12.43
N LYS A 31 -10.57 2.02 11.52
CA LYS A 31 -10.47 0.84 10.67
C LYS A 31 -9.21 0.88 9.79
N ASP A 32 -8.94 2.01 9.15
CA ASP A 32 -7.77 2.16 8.28
C ASP A 32 -6.46 2.19 9.08
N LEU A 33 -6.46 2.76 10.29
CA LEU A 33 -5.33 2.68 11.23
C LEU A 33 -5.01 1.22 11.60
N LYS A 34 -6.02 0.43 11.96
CA LYS A 34 -5.84 -1.00 12.27
C LYS A 34 -5.31 -1.80 11.08
N LYS A 35 -5.80 -1.50 9.87
CA LYS A 35 -5.26 -2.12 8.65
C LYS A 35 -3.78 -1.77 8.45
N SER A 36 -3.41 -0.50 8.63
CA SER A 36 -2.03 -0.03 8.50
C SER A 36 -1.11 -0.70 9.54
N GLU A 37 -1.55 -0.78 10.79
CA GLU A 37 -0.84 -1.49 11.87
C GLU A 37 -0.63 -2.96 11.53
N HIS A 38 -1.62 -3.65 10.96
CA HIS A 38 -1.46 -5.05 10.56
C HIS A 38 -0.43 -5.23 9.42
N LEU A 39 -0.20 -4.20 8.61
CA LEU A 39 0.77 -4.25 7.52
C LEU A 39 2.20 -4.02 8.02
N ASP A 40 2.47 -2.92 8.75
CA ASP A 40 3.83 -2.52 9.16
C ASP A 40 4.13 -2.77 10.64
N THR A 41 3.21 -3.36 11.43
CA THR A 41 3.31 -3.54 12.90
C THR A 41 3.59 -2.25 13.69
N LYS A 42 3.50 -1.09 13.04
CA LYS A 42 3.74 0.23 13.60
C LYS A 42 2.46 1.04 13.58
N LEU A 43 2.22 1.75 14.69
CA LEU A 43 1.14 2.70 14.79
C LEU A 43 1.53 4.03 14.14
N THR A 44 0.65 4.55 13.29
CA THR A 44 0.82 5.87 12.68
C THR A 44 0.50 6.97 13.69
N ILE A 45 1.53 7.48 14.38
CA ILE A 45 1.42 8.59 15.34
C ILE A 45 0.65 9.81 14.76
N PRO A 46 0.88 10.24 13.50
CA PRO A 46 0.09 11.30 12.88
C PRO A 46 -1.42 11.06 12.90
N CYS A 47 -1.87 9.85 12.53
CA CYS A 47 -3.28 9.46 12.54
C CYS A 47 -3.88 9.56 13.96
N ILE A 48 -3.17 9.02 14.97
CA ILE A 48 -3.59 9.08 16.37
C ILE A 48 -3.71 10.53 16.86
N ASN A 49 -2.77 11.39 16.46
CA ASN A 49 -2.81 12.81 16.80
C ASN A 49 -4.05 13.49 16.20
N GLU A 50 -4.37 13.22 14.94
CA GLU A 50 -5.56 13.77 14.30
C GLU A 50 -6.85 13.28 14.97
N LEU A 51 -6.97 12.00 15.34
CA LEU A 51 -8.11 11.50 16.12
C LEU A 51 -8.22 12.16 17.50
N ARG A 52 -7.10 12.41 18.16
CA ARG A 52 -7.06 13.14 19.43
C ARG A 52 -7.55 14.58 19.25
N TYR A 53 -7.16 15.26 18.18
CA TYR A 53 -7.65 16.61 17.87
C TYR A 53 -9.13 16.63 17.50
N ALA A 54 -9.63 15.60 16.79
CA ALA A 54 -11.06 15.43 16.56
C ALA A 54 -11.83 15.36 17.88
N GLY A 55 -11.37 14.51 18.81
CA GLY A 55 -11.95 14.40 20.16
C GLY A 55 -11.92 15.72 20.94
N TYR A 56 -10.81 16.46 20.87
CA TYR A 56 -10.70 17.78 21.49
C TYR A 56 -11.75 18.78 20.96
N HIS A 57 -11.96 18.81 19.65
CA HIS A 57 -12.94 19.70 19.04
C HIS A 57 -14.38 19.27 19.34
N ILE A 58 -14.67 17.96 19.41
CA ILE A 58 -15.97 17.45 19.88
C ILE A 58 -16.23 17.92 21.32
N ALA A 59 -15.25 17.79 22.22
CA ALA A 59 -15.39 18.24 23.61
C ALA A 59 -15.66 19.75 23.69
N LYS A 60 -14.94 20.57 22.92
CA LYS A 60 -15.20 22.03 22.83
C LYS A 60 -16.58 22.38 22.29
N ALA A 61 -17.10 21.61 21.33
CA ALA A 61 -18.42 21.84 20.78
C ALA A 61 -19.53 21.70 21.86
N THR A 62 -19.30 20.88 22.89
CA THR A 62 -20.24 20.69 24.01
C THR A 62 -20.23 21.84 25.02
N SER A 63 -19.18 22.66 25.06
CA SER A 63 -19.08 23.80 25.98
C SER A 63 -19.69 25.10 25.43
N ASN A 64 -20.50 25.04 24.37
CA ASN A 64 -21.11 26.18 23.66
C ASN A 64 -20.12 27.23 23.11
N ASP A 65 -18.85 26.87 22.95
CA ASP A 65 -17.85 27.69 22.28
C ASP A 65 -17.85 27.30 20.80
N ASN A 66 -18.30 28.21 19.92
CA ASN A 66 -18.32 28.04 18.46
C ASN A 66 -18.66 26.61 17.99
N THR A 67 -19.78 26.03 18.44
CA THR A 67 -20.15 24.62 18.21
C THR A 67 -20.00 24.21 16.74
N ASP A 68 -20.53 25.00 15.80
CA ASP A 68 -20.47 24.70 14.36
C ASP A 68 -19.04 24.65 13.82
N GLU A 69 -18.18 25.58 14.27
CA GLU A 69 -16.78 25.63 13.84
C GLU A 69 -16.00 24.42 14.38
N ASN A 70 -16.24 24.06 15.64
CA ASN A 70 -15.59 22.92 16.28
C ASN A 70 -16.01 21.59 15.63
N LEU A 71 -17.30 21.41 15.30
CA LEU A 71 -17.76 20.21 14.59
C LEU A 71 -17.11 20.08 13.21
N LYS A 72 -17.04 21.18 12.43
CA LYS A 72 -16.34 21.19 11.13
C LYS A 72 -14.86 20.86 11.25
N LYS A 73 -14.17 21.39 12.27
CA LYS A 73 -12.77 21.05 12.54
C LYS A 73 -12.61 19.57 12.88
N ALA A 74 -13.51 19.00 13.68
CA ALA A 74 -13.48 17.57 14.00
C ALA A 74 -13.63 16.69 12.75
N VAL A 75 -14.52 17.05 11.81
CA VAL A 75 -14.61 16.38 10.49
C VAL A 75 -13.28 16.45 9.75
N GLY A 76 -12.67 17.63 9.64
CA GLY A 76 -11.37 17.79 8.98
C GLY A 76 -10.27 16.93 9.60
N HIS A 77 -10.22 16.85 10.93
CA HIS A 77 -9.28 15.97 11.64
C HIS A 77 -9.54 14.48 11.35
N CYS A 78 -10.79 14.02 11.30
CA CYS A 78 -11.09 12.63 10.95
C CYS A 78 -10.65 12.29 9.52
N LYS A 79 -10.86 13.21 8.55
CA LYS A 79 -10.39 13.03 7.17
C LYS A 79 -8.87 12.98 7.08
N ARG A 80 -8.17 13.85 7.80
CA ARG A 80 -6.70 13.81 7.90
C ARG A 80 -6.19 12.53 8.55
N ALA A 81 -6.88 12.03 9.58
CA ALA A 81 -6.55 10.75 10.20
C ALA A 81 -6.65 9.58 9.21
N ILE A 82 -7.71 9.54 8.39
CA ILE A 82 -7.86 8.54 7.31
C ILE A 82 -6.71 8.66 6.31
N TYR A 83 -6.40 9.89 5.88
CA TYR A 83 -5.30 10.13 4.96
C TYR A 83 -3.97 9.64 5.53
N ASP A 84 -3.64 10.00 6.78
CA ASP A 84 -2.36 9.65 7.41
C ASP A 84 -2.22 8.13 7.57
N ALA A 85 -3.28 7.41 7.95
CA ALA A 85 -3.26 5.95 8.04
C ALA A 85 -3.02 5.27 6.68
N ASN A 86 -3.75 5.70 5.65
CA ASN A 86 -3.60 5.15 4.30
C ASN A 86 -2.25 5.54 3.67
N GLU A 87 -1.75 6.74 3.92
CA GLU A 87 -0.42 7.16 3.46
C GLU A 87 0.69 6.26 4.03
N SER A 88 0.64 5.94 5.32
CA SER A 88 1.58 4.98 5.92
C SER A 88 1.48 3.59 5.30
N ALA A 89 0.26 3.09 5.10
CA ALA A 89 0.04 1.80 4.45
C ALA A 89 0.58 1.78 3.00
N ILE A 90 0.37 2.86 2.24
CA ILE A 90 0.88 2.98 0.87
C ILE A 90 2.40 2.93 0.83
N VAL A 91 3.09 3.68 1.71
CA VAL A 91 4.56 3.67 1.75
C VAL A 91 5.08 2.24 1.95
N PHE A 92 4.51 1.51 2.90
CA PHE A 92 4.88 0.13 3.18
C PHE A 92 4.58 -0.83 2.01
N LEU A 93 3.42 -0.69 1.37
CA LEU A 93 3.05 -1.50 0.20
C LEU A 93 4.00 -1.24 -0.98
N LEU A 94 4.39 0.01 -1.21
CA LEU A 94 5.36 0.37 -2.24
C LEU A 94 6.73 -0.26 -1.98
N GLU A 95 7.18 -0.33 -0.73
CA GLU A 95 8.44 -1.00 -0.36
C GLU A 95 8.39 -2.52 -0.64
N ARG A 96 7.26 -3.18 -0.33
CA ARG A 96 7.06 -4.62 -0.63
C ARG A 96 7.04 -4.88 -2.14
N ILE A 97 6.35 -4.03 -2.89
CA ILE A 97 6.30 -4.10 -4.35
C ILE A 97 7.69 -3.86 -4.94
N ALA A 98 8.44 -2.87 -4.45
CA ALA A 98 9.81 -2.60 -4.87
C ALA A 98 10.74 -3.79 -4.60
N THR A 99 10.57 -4.46 -3.46
CA THR A 99 11.29 -5.70 -3.14
C THR A 99 11.02 -6.78 -4.19
N PHE A 100 9.75 -7.03 -4.54
CA PHE A 100 9.40 -7.96 -5.62
C PHE A 100 10.05 -7.55 -6.96
N GLN A 101 9.97 -6.27 -7.32
CA GLN A 101 10.55 -5.76 -8.57
C GLN A 101 12.07 -5.97 -8.63
N ASN A 102 12.76 -5.84 -7.49
CA ASN A 102 14.19 -6.08 -7.37
C ASN A 102 14.52 -7.57 -7.48
N ASP A 103 13.83 -8.42 -6.72
CA ASP A 103 13.99 -9.88 -6.69
C ASP A 103 13.89 -10.49 -8.10
N TYR A 104 12.95 -9.99 -8.92
CA TYR A 104 12.67 -10.50 -10.26
C TYR A 104 13.07 -9.54 -11.40
N SER A 105 13.96 -8.59 -11.14
CA SER A 105 14.37 -7.56 -12.11
C SER A 105 14.89 -8.10 -13.44
N LYS A 106 15.47 -9.31 -13.44
CA LYS A 106 16.02 -9.99 -14.62
C LYS A 106 15.21 -11.21 -15.06
N SER A 107 14.12 -11.52 -14.37
CA SER A 107 13.32 -12.72 -14.66
C SER A 107 12.41 -12.45 -15.87
N PRO A 108 12.56 -13.19 -16.97
CA PRO A 108 11.63 -13.10 -18.09
C PRO A 108 10.25 -13.69 -17.74
N ASN A 109 10.19 -14.52 -16.70
CA ASN A 109 9.01 -15.27 -16.29
C ASN A 109 7.94 -14.41 -15.62
N VAL A 110 8.28 -13.20 -15.14
CA VAL A 110 7.31 -12.29 -14.51
C VAL A 110 6.17 -11.95 -15.47
N SER A 111 6.47 -11.57 -16.71
CA SER A 111 5.45 -11.18 -17.69
C SER A 111 4.62 -12.37 -18.19
N THR A 112 5.12 -13.59 -18.03
CA THR A 112 4.41 -14.83 -18.37
C THR A 112 3.35 -15.15 -17.32
N ILE A 113 3.68 -14.99 -16.03
CA ILE A 113 2.78 -15.28 -14.91
C ILE A 113 1.86 -14.09 -14.62
N VAL A 114 2.41 -12.89 -14.51
CA VAL A 114 1.68 -11.66 -14.22
C VAL A 114 1.30 -10.99 -15.54
N LEU A 115 0.15 -11.39 -16.08
CA LEU A 115 -0.37 -10.82 -17.32
C LEU A 115 -0.55 -9.30 -17.20
N GLY A 116 0.01 -8.56 -18.15
CA GLY A 116 -0.09 -7.10 -18.15
C GLY A 116 0.79 -6.40 -17.11
N TYR A 117 1.86 -7.04 -16.62
CA TYR A 117 2.77 -6.49 -15.62
C TYR A 117 3.30 -5.07 -15.94
N SER A 118 3.53 -4.74 -17.21
CA SER A 118 3.94 -3.38 -17.62
C SER A 118 2.89 -2.33 -17.26
N LYS A 119 1.60 -2.63 -17.41
CA LYS A 119 0.50 -1.74 -17.02
C LYS A 119 0.44 -1.58 -15.50
N LEU A 120 0.64 -2.67 -14.75
CA LEU A 120 0.71 -2.60 -13.28
C LEU A 120 1.88 -1.73 -12.82
N LYS A 121 3.04 -1.84 -13.46
CA LYS A 121 4.20 -0.97 -13.17
C LYS A 121 3.89 0.50 -13.41
N GLN A 122 3.22 0.81 -14.52
CA GLN A 122 2.78 2.17 -14.80
C GLN A 122 1.82 2.69 -13.73
N GLU A 123 0.82 1.87 -13.36
CA GLU A 123 -0.16 2.23 -12.32
C GLU A 123 0.50 2.47 -10.95
N ILE A 124 1.47 1.63 -10.56
CA ILE A 124 2.26 1.82 -9.32
C ILE A 124 3.01 3.16 -9.36
N LEU A 125 3.60 3.51 -10.51
CA LEU A 125 4.32 4.77 -10.68
C LEU A 125 3.36 5.96 -10.53
N GLU A 126 2.21 5.92 -11.19
CA GLU A 126 1.19 6.98 -11.11
C GLU A 126 0.67 7.17 -9.68
N ILE A 127 0.44 6.08 -8.93
CA ILE A 127 0.05 6.16 -7.51
C ILE A 127 1.18 6.79 -6.67
N SER A 128 2.42 6.36 -6.87
CA SER A 128 3.58 6.91 -6.16
C SER A 128 3.74 8.42 -6.41
N GLU A 129 3.59 8.85 -7.66
CA GLU A 129 3.65 10.26 -8.04
C GLU A 129 2.52 11.08 -7.41
N ARG A 130 1.28 10.56 -7.38
CA ARG A 130 0.15 11.22 -6.70
C ARG A 130 0.43 11.41 -5.21
N ILE A 131 0.92 10.40 -4.52
CA ILE A 131 1.22 10.50 -3.08
C ILE A 131 2.36 11.49 -2.81
N GLN A 132 3.41 11.48 -3.65
CA GLN A 132 4.48 12.48 -3.54
C GLN A 132 3.99 13.89 -3.82
N HIS A 133 3.09 14.07 -4.79
CA HIS A 133 2.47 15.35 -5.07
C HIS A 133 1.63 15.84 -3.88
N ASN A 134 0.76 14.99 -3.34
CA ASN A 134 -0.10 15.32 -2.19
C ASN A 134 0.72 15.67 -0.94
N LYS A 135 1.86 15.00 -0.71
CA LYS A 135 2.79 15.31 0.39
C LYS A 135 3.39 16.72 0.31
N LYS A 136 3.56 17.25 -0.90
CA LYS A 136 4.10 18.61 -1.13
C LYS A 136 3.05 19.70 -0.89
N GLN A 137 1.78 19.35 -0.86
CA GLN A 137 0.69 20.28 -0.56
C GLN A 137 0.62 20.58 0.94
N ASN A 138 -0.04 21.68 1.32
CA ASN A 138 -0.21 22.05 2.73
C ASN A 138 -0.93 20.91 3.49
N ARG A 139 -0.48 20.60 4.70
CA ARG A 139 -1.07 19.60 5.61
C ARG A 139 -2.58 19.77 5.76
N ASP A 140 -3.05 21.01 5.77
CA ASP A 140 -4.47 21.33 5.93
C ASP A 140 -5.32 20.89 4.74
N SER A 141 -4.73 20.68 3.57
CA SER A 141 -5.43 20.19 2.36
C SER A 141 -5.56 18.67 2.29
N ARG A 142 -4.93 17.92 3.20
CA ARG A 142 -4.97 16.44 3.21
C ARG A 142 -6.38 15.88 3.38
N ASP A 143 -7.26 16.62 4.03
CA ASP A 143 -8.67 16.26 4.16
C ASP A 143 -9.41 16.20 2.80
N GLN A 144 -8.89 16.88 1.77
CA GLN A 144 -9.44 16.86 0.40
C GLN A 144 -9.08 15.56 -0.35
N TYR A 145 -7.98 14.91 0.04
CA TYR A 145 -7.41 13.78 -0.69
C TYR A 145 -7.66 12.42 -0.01
N TYR A 146 -8.33 12.41 1.14
CA TYR A 146 -8.48 11.20 1.95
C TYR A 146 -9.15 10.02 1.21
N GLU A 147 -10.16 10.30 0.36
CA GLU A 147 -10.83 9.30 -0.47
C GLU A 147 -9.91 8.74 -1.57
N ALA A 148 -9.23 9.62 -2.29
CA ALA A 148 -8.26 9.21 -3.32
C ALA A 148 -7.14 8.36 -2.69
N CYS A 149 -6.63 8.76 -1.53
CA CYS A 149 -5.62 8.02 -0.78
C CYS A 149 -6.14 6.64 -0.33
N THR A 150 -7.41 6.53 0.08
CA THR A 150 -8.04 5.23 0.41
C THR A 150 -8.03 4.32 -0.82
N ASN A 151 -8.49 4.83 -1.97
CA ASN A 151 -8.58 4.06 -3.21
C ASN A 151 -7.20 3.61 -3.71
N ASP A 152 -6.20 4.50 -3.63
CA ASP A 152 -4.82 4.20 -3.99
C ASP A 152 -4.23 3.10 -3.07
N CYS A 153 -4.53 3.15 -1.78
CA CYS A 153 -4.10 2.12 -0.81
C CYS A 153 -4.74 0.76 -1.12
N ASP A 154 -6.06 0.71 -1.32
CA ASP A 154 -6.76 -0.53 -1.64
C ASP A 154 -6.23 -1.12 -2.96
N ARG A 155 -5.97 -0.27 -3.96
CA ARG A 155 -5.43 -0.71 -5.25
C ARG A 155 -4.01 -1.26 -5.13
N LEU A 156 -3.13 -0.60 -4.38
CA LEU A 156 -1.78 -1.13 -4.15
C LEU A 156 -1.80 -2.45 -3.38
N LYS A 157 -2.76 -2.63 -2.47
CA LYS A 157 -2.92 -3.89 -1.75
C LYS A 157 -3.31 -5.04 -2.68
N ASP A 158 -4.20 -4.79 -3.64
CA ASP A 158 -4.55 -5.79 -4.66
C ASP A 158 -3.35 -6.17 -5.53
N ILE A 159 -2.57 -5.17 -5.95
CA ILE A 159 -1.36 -5.39 -6.74
C ILE A 159 -0.32 -6.17 -5.93
N GLU A 160 -0.05 -5.76 -4.70
CA GLU A 160 0.92 -6.43 -3.82
C GLU A 160 0.52 -7.89 -3.58
N SER A 161 -0.77 -8.15 -3.31
CA SER A 161 -1.29 -9.50 -3.13
C SER A 161 -1.10 -10.36 -4.38
N LEU A 162 -1.40 -9.82 -5.56
CA LEU A 162 -1.17 -10.51 -6.84
C LEU A 162 0.31 -10.87 -7.00
N LEU A 163 1.20 -9.89 -6.83
CA LEU A 163 2.65 -10.12 -6.97
C LEU A 163 3.17 -11.14 -5.96
N ASN A 164 2.68 -11.09 -4.72
CA ASN A 164 3.08 -12.02 -3.68
C ASN A 164 2.66 -13.46 -4.00
N ILE A 165 1.43 -13.67 -4.47
CA ILE A 165 0.94 -14.99 -4.91
C ILE A 165 1.77 -15.51 -6.10
N SER A 166 2.12 -14.64 -7.04
CA SER A 166 2.90 -15.00 -8.22
C SER A 166 4.36 -15.38 -7.93
N ARG A 167 4.91 -15.05 -6.74
CA ARG A 167 6.32 -15.35 -6.38
C ARG A 167 6.64 -16.83 -6.53
N ASP A 168 5.78 -17.71 -6.00
CA ASP A 168 6.04 -19.16 -5.98
C ASP A 168 6.07 -19.74 -7.40
N GLU A 169 5.13 -19.32 -8.25
CA GLU A 169 5.05 -19.77 -9.64
C GLU A 169 6.28 -19.33 -10.44
N ILE A 170 6.71 -18.07 -10.26
CA ILE A 170 7.93 -17.55 -10.91
C ILE A 170 9.15 -18.34 -10.44
N ASN A 171 9.30 -18.57 -9.13
CA ASN A 171 10.41 -19.34 -8.57
C ASN A 171 10.47 -20.78 -9.12
N VAL A 172 9.31 -21.42 -9.32
CA VAL A 172 9.23 -22.75 -9.91
C VAL A 172 9.72 -22.74 -11.37
N LEU A 173 9.36 -21.72 -12.15
CA LEU A 173 9.83 -21.58 -13.53
C LEU A 173 11.34 -21.30 -13.59
N GLU A 174 11.85 -20.36 -12.78
CA GLU A 174 13.29 -20.08 -12.68
C GLU A 174 14.10 -21.34 -12.32
N ALA A 175 13.62 -22.14 -11.37
CA ALA A 175 14.28 -23.38 -10.99
C ALA A 175 14.27 -24.43 -12.13
N ARG A 176 13.23 -24.45 -12.97
CA ARG A 176 13.16 -25.32 -14.15
C ARG A 176 14.13 -24.84 -15.23
N ASP A 177 14.19 -23.54 -15.50
CA ASP A 177 15.05 -22.93 -16.51
C ASP A 177 16.53 -23.12 -16.17
N VAL A 178 16.91 -22.95 -14.89
CA VAL A 178 18.27 -23.25 -14.41
C VAL A 178 18.63 -24.72 -14.61
N LYS A 179 17.72 -25.65 -14.30
CA LYS A 179 17.94 -27.09 -14.50
C LYS A 179 18.07 -27.43 -15.98
N ALA A 180 17.26 -26.84 -16.85
CA ALA A 180 17.30 -27.05 -18.29
C ALA A 180 18.61 -26.54 -18.89
N THR A 181 19.02 -25.31 -18.53
CA THR A 181 20.28 -24.71 -18.95
C THR A 181 21.48 -25.56 -18.53
N ARG A 182 21.50 -26.04 -17.27
CA ARG A 182 22.57 -26.93 -16.79
C ARG A 182 22.63 -28.24 -17.57
N ARG A 183 21.49 -28.87 -17.85
CA ARG A 183 21.43 -30.11 -18.64
C ARG A 183 21.93 -29.88 -20.07
N PHE A 184 21.59 -28.75 -20.68
CA PHE A 184 22.05 -28.39 -22.02
C PHE A 184 23.57 -28.20 -22.08
N ILE A 185 24.15 -27.44 -21.14
CA ILE A 185 25.60 -27.21 -21.06
C ILE A 185 26.35 -28.54 -20.86
N LEU A 186 25.88 -29.39 -19.95
CA LEU A 186 26.47 -30.71 -19.73
C LEU A 186 26.39 -31.59 -20.97
N GLY A 187 25.27 -31.55 -21.70
CA GLY A 187 25.11 -32.27 -22.97
C GLY A 187 26.12 -31.82 -24.04
N ILE A 188 26.37 -30.52 -24.16
CA ILE A 188 27.38 -29.97 -25.07
C ILE A 188 28.79 -30.45 -24.69
N LEU A 189 29.16 -30.36 -23.41
CA LEU A 189 30.47 -30.80 -22.93
C LEU A 189 30.71 -32.29 -23.18
N ILE A 190 29.73 -33.14 -22.87
CA ILE A 190 29.81 -34.58 -23.11
C ILE A 190 29.97 -34.88 -24.60
N SER A 191 29.28 -34.13 -25.47
CA SER A 191 29.39 -34.28 -26.92
C SER A 191 30.80 -33.92 -27.43
N PHE A 192 31.40 -32.83 -26.93
CA PHE A 192 32.78 -32.46 -27.27
C PHE A 192 33.81 -33.48 -26.79
N ILE A 193 33.67 -33.98 -25.56
CA ILE A 193 34.55 -35.03 -25.03
C ILE A 193 34.47 -36.30 -25.89
N SER A 194 33.25 -36.69 -26.27
CA SER A 194 33.03 -37.86 -27.12
C SER A 194 33.68 -37.71 -28.49
N LEU A 195 33.54 -36.54 -29.12
CA LEU A 195 34.20 -36.23 -30.41
C LEU A 195 35.74 -36.24 -30.29
N ALA A 196 36.28 -35.68 -29.21
CA ALA A 196 37.73 -35.67 -28.98
C ALA A 196 38.30 -37.09 -28.81
N LEU A 197 37.59 -37.96 -28.07
CA LEU A 197 37.96 -39.36 -27.89
C LEU A 197 37.91 -40.16 -29.21
N ILE A 198 36.91 -39.89 -30.05
CA ILE A 198 36.82 -40.51 -31.39
C ILE A 198 38.00 -40.07 -32.26
N ALA A 199 38.32 -38.76 -32.25
CA ALA A 199 39.44 -38.23 -33.00
C ALA A 199 40.78 -38.82 -32.55
N THR A 200 41.06 -38.87 -31.25
CA THR A 200 42.30 -39.47 -30.74
C THR A 200 42.42 -40.95 -31.07
N ASN A 201 41.34 -41.73 -30.91
CA ASN A 201 41.35 -43.14 -31.32
C ASN A 201 41.59 -43.32 -32.82
N PHE A 202 41.03 -42.45 -33.66
CA PHE A 202 41.28 -42.48 -35.10
C PHE A 202 42.75 -42.20 -35.44
N PHE A 203 43.37 -41.19 -34.80
CA PHE A 203 44.80 -40.90 -35.00
C PHE A 203 45.71 -42.02 -34.50
N ILE A 204 45.40 -42.62 -33.34
CA ILE A 204 46.16 -43.78 -32.81
C ILE A 204 46.05 -44.98 -33.77
N SER A 205 44.87 -45.24 -34.34
CA SER A 205 44.68 -46.38 -35.26
C SER A 205 45.41 -46.26 -36.60
N LYS A 206 45.90 -45.06 -36.94
CA LYS A 206 46.59 -44.76 -38.19
C LYS A 206 48.11 -44.57 -38.03
N ALA A 207 48.61 -44.53 -36.80
CA ALA A 207 50.04 -44.46 -36.47
C ALA A 207 50.61 -45.87 -36.27
#